data_AF-A0A1V8TF68-F1
#
_entry.id   AF-A0A1V8TF68-F1
#
_cell.length_a   1.000
_cell.length_b   1.000
_cell.length_c   1.000
_cell.angle_alpha   90.00
_cell.angle_beta   90.00
_cell.angle_gamma   90.00
#
_symmetry.space_group_name_H-M   'P 1'
#
loop_
_entity.id
_entity.type
_entity.pdbx_description
1 polymer ?
#
loop_
_entity_poly.entity_id
_entity_poly.type
_entity_poly.pdbx_seq_one_letter_code
_entity_poly.pdbx_strand_id
1 'polypeptide(L)'
;MADTSPANGTAAQHGQDRPVTITGADGSKTTVDLLPNAGASIPDKDAIGDESEPLATWYKKSNIDPSARVQIVKLAHMRYQHPDLDEITTFLRDFGMHIAKRTETEIWYRGYGPDQYVYYAVKGEKKFLGGTFEVESEAELEKASRIPGAGKIQDLGDAPGGGKLVTLQDPEGFLVNLLYGQTPVEKSEYPEKVIYNFEAPEDKPRVRKFNRFTPGPAAVHKLGHYGLCVLDFPKQLQWYTQNFNLAPTDFLYIPLPDEASKGTSGKATKDVAAFLHIDRGADPVDHHTFFMSGNKTAHVHHCSFEVHDYDTQHLGHQWLAGKGYTSVWGIGRHILGSQLFDYWWDTTGNMIEHYADGDLVNEDTPVGWGSAGDESLAVWGPEVPSWFLH
;
A
#
# COMPACT_ATOMS: atom_id res chain seq x y z
N MET A 1 -1.67 -68.70 13.83
CA MET A 1 -0.70 -68.97 14.92
C MET A 1 0.58 -68.25 14.57
N ALA A 2 1.11 -67.49 15.54
CA ALA A 2 2.42 -66.83 15.65
C ALA A 2 2.90 -66.02 14.43
N ASP A 3 3.02 -64.69 14.43
CA ASP A 3 3.78 -63.79 15.32
C ASP A 3 5.22 -64.24 15.59
N THR A 4 6.14 -63.55 14.90
CA THR A 4 7.44 -63.17 15.44
C THR A 4 7.74 -61.75 14.94
N SER A 5 7.39 -60.73 15.72
CA SER A 5 7.81 -59.34 15.53
C SER A 5 9.28 -59.12 16.07
N PRO A 6 9.90 -57.92 16.00
CA PRO A 6 10.91 -57.53 14.98
C PRO A 6 12.19 -56.84 15.57
N ALA A 7 13.10 -56.34 14.72
CA ALA A 7 13.84 -55.05 14.82
C ALA A 7 14.97 -55.00 13.76
N ASN A 8 15.07 -54.06 12.81
CA ASN A 8 15.47 -52.68 13.01
C ASN A 8 15.17 -51.78 11.78
N GLY A 9 14.51 -50.63 12.03
CA GLY A 9 14.78 -49.31 11.42
C GLY A 9 14.61 -49.11 9.91
N THR A 10 13.45 -48.59 9.50
CA THR A 10 13.01 -48.34 8.12
C THR A 10 13.43 -46.98 7.53
N ALA A 11 13.90 -47.00 6.28
CA ALA A 11 14.05 -45.87 5.36
C ALA A 11 12.70 -45.36 4.80
N ALA A 12 11.78 -44.95 5.67
CA ALA A 12 10.38 -44.70 5.29
C ALA A 12 9.88 -43.25 5.43
N GLN A 13 10.75 -42.23 5.37
CA GLN A 13 10.31 -40.83 5.51
C GLN A 13 10.48 -39.94 4.27
N HIS A 14 11.24 -40.36 3.25
CA HIS A 14 11.50 -39.52 2.08
C HIS A 14 11.47 -40.38 0.80
N GLY A 15 10.48 -40.12 -0.07
CA GLY A 15 10.27 -40.85 -1.32
C GLY A 15 11.50 -40.86 -2.24
N GLN A 16 11.60 -41.91 -3.05
CA GLN A 16 12.77 -42.29 -3.86
C GLN A 16 13.12 -41.30 -5.01
N ASP A 17 12.27 -40.31 -5.30
CA ASP A 17 12.39 -39.45 -6.50
C ASP A 17 12.54 -37.94 -6.16
N ARG A 18 13.42 -37.57 -5.23
CA ARG A 18 13.87 -36.17 -5.13
C ARG A 18 15.18 -35.98 -5.90
N PRO A 19 15.27 -35.00 -6.82
CA PRO A 19 16.56 -34.63 -7.40
C PRO A 19 17.49 -34.18 -6.27
N VAL A 20 18.52 -34.96 -6.01
CA VAL A 20 19.61 -34.58 -5.11
C VAL A 20 20.65 -33.89 -5.99
N THR A 21 20.97 -32.64 -5.65
CA THR A 21 22.06 -31.80 -6.19
C THR A 21 21.65 -30.79 -7.28
N ILE A 22 21.58 -29.52 -6.88
CA ILE A 22 21.78 -28.37 -7.78
C ILE A 22 23.30 -28.23 -7.94
N THR A 23 23.85 -28.46 -9.13
CA THR A 23 25.25 -28.15 -9.42
C THR A 23 25.39 -26.63 -9.52
N GLY A 24 26.06 -26.01 -8.55
CA GLY A 24 26.37 -24.58 -8.60
C GLY A 24 27.19 -24.26 -9.85
N ALA A 25 26.77 -23.25 -10.60
CA ALA A 25 27.48 -22.80 -11.79
C ALA A 25 28.94 -22.42 -11.46
N ASP A 26 29.80 -22.98 -12.29
CA ASP A 26 31.20 -22.72 -12.57
C ASP A 26 31.74 -21.29 -12.32
N GLY A 27 32.78 -21.23 -11.48
CA GLY A 27 34.11 -20.96 -12.04
C GLY A 27 34.71 -19.56 -11.98
N SER A 28 34.21 -18.64 -11.15
CA SER A 28 34.91 -17.38 -10.83
C SER A 28 35.38 -17.39 -9.38
N LYS A 29 36.66 -17.74 -9.14
CA LYS A 29 37.30 -17.64 -7.82
C LYS A 29 37.78 -16.21 -7.55
N THR A 30 36.84 -15.29 -7.41
CA THR A 30 37.04 -14.11 -6.56
C THR A 30 36.53 -14.47 -5.18
N THR A 31 37.44 -14.74 -4.24
CA THR A 31 37.09 -14.88 -2.82
C THR A 31 36.76 -13.50 -2.28
N VAL A 32 35.57 -13.00 -2.61
CA VAL A 32 34.94 -11.94 -1.83
C VAL A 32 34.49 -12.63 -0.54
N ASP A 33 34.92 -12.11 0.61
CA ASP A 33 34.38 -12.57 1.89
C ASP A 33 32.87 -12.28 1.90
N LEU A 34 32.08 -13.33 1.68
CA LEU A 34 30.62 -13.23 1.69
C LEU A 34 30.17 -13.09 3.14
N LEU A 35 29.66 -11.90 3.47
CA LEU A 35 28.99 -11.68 4.76
C LEU A 35 27.57 -12.26 4.70
N PRO A 36 27.06 -12.85 5.80
CA PRO A 36 25.66 -13.22 5.92
C PRO A 36 24.74 -12.00 5.72
N ASN A 37 23.52 -12.23 5.25
CA ASN A 37 22.52 -11.16 5.21
C ASN A 37 22.14 -10.71 6.64
N ALA A 38 21.81 -9.43 6.78
CA ALA A 38 21.33 -8.85 8.02
C ALA A 38 20.40 -7.67 7.68
N GLY A 39 19.43 -7.41 8.55
CA GLY A 39 18.55 -6.24 8.49
C GLY A 39 18.20 -5.78 9.89
N ALA A 40 17.90 -4.49 10.04
CA ALA A 40 17.53 -3.87 11.32
C ALA A 40 16.67 -2.63 11.05
N SER A 41 15.83 -2.25 12.03
CA SER A 41 15.21 -0.92 12.04
C SER A 41 16.28 0.13 12.33
N ILE A 42 16.39 1.13 11.47
CA ILE A 42 17.33 2.25 11.58
C ILE A 42 16.56 3.58 11.53
N PRO A 43 17.12 4.70 12.01
CA PRO A 43 16.51 6.01 11.89
C PRO A 43 16.17 6.36 10.42
N ASP A 44 15.07 7.08 10.23
CA ASP A 44 14.58 7.55 8.93
C ASP A 44 15.65 8.29 8.12
N LYS A 45 16.39 9.21 8.76
CA LYS A 45 17.48 9.97 8.14
C LYS A 45 18.62 9.09 7.63
N ASP A 46 18.90 7.99 8.33
CA ASP A 46 19.94 7.04 7.93
C ASP A 46 19.43 6.14 6.79
N ALA A 47 18.15 5.78 6.80
CA ALA A 47 17.51 4.99 5.73
C ALA A 47 17.39 5.77 4.41
N ILE A 48 16.97 7.03 4.49
CA ILE A 48 16.80 7.92 3.33
C ILE A 48 18.16 8.38 2.77
N GLY A 49 19.12 8.68 3.65
CA GLY A 49 20.48 9.06 3.28
C GLY A 49 20.63 10.51 2.77
N ASP A 50 21.76 10.76 2.12
CA ASP A 50 22.23 12.12 1.79
C ASP A 50 21.46 12.80 0.65
N GLU A 51 20.79 12.03 -0.21
CA GLU A 51 19.94 12.57 -1.30
C GLU A 51 18.56 12.96 -0.74
N SER A 52 18.55 13.90 0.19
CA SER A 52 17.33 14.35 0.87
C SER A 52 17.34 15.83 1.25
N GLU A 53 16.17 16.38 1.52
CA GLU A 53 16.03 17.74 2.05
C GLU A 53 14.92 17.83 3.11
N PRO A 54 15.02 18.73 4.11
CA PRO A 54 13.92 18.93 5.07
C PRO A 54 12.61 19.32 4.36
N LEU A 55 11.48 18.79 4.83
CA LEU A 55 10.17 19.05 4.23
C LEU A 55 9.84 20.55 4.11
N ALA A 56 10.20 21.35 5.12
CA ALA A 56 10.03 22.80 5.08
C ALA A 56 10.82 23.49 3.95
N THR A 57 12.00 22.96 3.59
CA THR A 57 12.79 23.43 2.45
C THR A 57 12.08 23.12 1.14
N TRP A 58 11.56 21.90 1.00
CA TRP A 58 10.78 21.49 -0.16
C TRP A 58 9.54 22.37 -0.36
N TYR A 59 8.77 22.65 0.71
CA TYR A 59 7.63 23.55 0.64
C TYR A 59 7.99 24.94 0.12
N LYS A 60 9.08 25.52 0.63
CA LYS A 60 9.55 26.84 0.20
C LYS A 60 9.95 26.85 -1.28
N LYS A 61 10.66 25.82 -1.73
CA LYS A 61 11.09 25.65 -3.14
C LYS A 61 9.91 25.45 -4.08
N SER A 62 8.91 24.69 -3.64
CA SER A 62 7.68 24.37 -4.38
C SER A 62 6.60 25.45 -4.27
N ASN A 63 6.87 26.55 -3.56
CA ASN A 63 5.95 27.65 -3.30
C ASN A 63 4.61 27.17 -2.73
N ILE A 64 4.68 26.27 -1.74
CA ILE A 64 3.54 25.73 -1.02
C ILE A 64 3.34 26.54 0.27
N ASP A 65 2.12 27.02 0.46
CA ASP A 65 1.65 27.57 1.74
C ASP A 65 0.81 26.50 2.45
N PRO A 66 1.35 25.84 3.51
CA PRO A 66 0.63 24.78 4.21
C PRO A 66 -0.75 25.20 4.73
N SER A 67 -0.92 26.48 5.12
CA SER A 67 -2.17 27.00 5.69
C SER A 67 -3.28 27.17 4.63
N ALA A 68 -2.90 27.33 3.37
CA ALA A 68 -3.83 27.50 2.26
C ALA A 68 -4.46 26.17 1.79
N ARG A 69 -3.91 25.02 2.19
CA ARG A 69 -4.32 23.68 1.73
C ARG A 69 -5.48 23.12 2.53
N VAL A 70 -6.31 22.31 1.90
CA VAL A 70 -7.36 21.53 2.57
C VAL A 70 -6.70 20.55 3.53
N GLN A 71 -7.13 20.56 4.79
CA GLN A 71 -6.62 19.68 5.83
C GLN A 71 -7.35 18.35 5.81
N ILE A 72 -6.68 17.35 5.24
CA ILE A 72 -7.07 15.95 5.26
C ILE A 72 -6.56 15.29 6.55
N VAL A 73 -7.32 14.32 7.05
CA VAL A 73 -7.01 13.52 8.25
C VAL A 73 -6.51 12.13 7.87
N LYS A 74 -7.21 11.43 6.96
CA LYS A 74 -6.89 10.07 6.54
C LYS A 74 -7.53 9.73 5.20
N LEU A 75 -7.05 8.68 4.54
CA LEU A 75 -7.75 8.00 3.46
C LEU A 75 -8.76 7.01 4.07
N ALA A 76 -10.05 7.18 3.76
CA ALA A 76 -11.14 6.42 4.38
C ALA A 76 -11.56 5.21 3.55
N HIS A 77 -11.82 5.41 2.25
CA HIS A 77 -12.27 4.32 1.39
C HIS A 77 -11.99 4.54 -0.10
N MET A 78 -11.93 3.45 -0.85
CA MET A 78 -11.92 3.48 -2.32
C MET A 78 -13.33 3.41 -2.88
N ARG A 79 -13.55 4.04 -4.04
CA ARG A 79 -14.83 3.99 -4.77
C ARG A 79 -14.62 3.43 -6.17
N TYR A 80 -15.38 2.39 -6.51
CA TYR A 80 -15.35 1.76 -7.84
C TYR A 80 -16.74 1.44 -8.36
N GLN A 81 -16.85 1.37 -9.68
CA GLN A 81 -18.00 0.83 -10.39
C GLN A 81 -17.65 -0.55 -10.95
N HIS A 82 -18.54 -1.52 -10.74
CA HIS A 82 -18.36 -2.92 -11.13
C HIS A 82 -19.55 -3.44 -11.95
N PRO A 83 -19.34 -4.18 -13.06
CA PRO A 83 -20.43 -4.71 -13.87
C PRO A 83 -21.31 -5.72 -13.11
N ASP A 84 -20.65 -6.58 -12.31
CA ASP A 84 -21.29 -7.58 -11.48
C ASP A 84 -20.88 -7.39 -10.01
N LEU A 85 -21.85 -7.01 -9.19
CA LEU A 85 -21.63 -6.78 -7.76
C LEU A 85 -21.48 -8.09 -6.97
N ASP A 86 -22.05 -9.20 -7.42
CA ASP A 86 -21.95 -10.49 -6.73
C ASP A 86 -20.59 -11.14 -6.98
N GLU A 87 -20.06 -10.99 -8.20
CA GLU A 87 -18.72 -11.45 -8.56
C GLU A 87 -17.66 -10.73 -7.73
N ILE A 88 -17.65 -9.39 -7.74
CA ILE A 88 -16.69 -8.61 -6.93
C ILE A 88 -16.91 -8.82 -5.43
N THR A 89 -18.16 -9.01 -4.96
CA THR A 89 -18.44 -9.35 -3.55
C THR A 89 -17.74 -10.63 -3.15
N THR A 90 -17.76 -11.66 -4.01
CA THR A 90 -17.13 -12.96 -3.73
C THR A 90 -15.63 -12.78 -3.55
N PHE A 91 -14.99 -12.07 -4.47
CA PHE A 91 -13.57 -11.74 -4.37
C PHE A 91 -13.25 -10.92 -3.12
N LEU A 92 -13.93 -9.81 -2.87
CA LEU A 92 -13.62 -8.93 -1.73
C LEU A 92 -13.81 -9.62 -0.38
N ARG A 93 -14.72 -10.60 -0.28
CA ARG A 93 -14.86 -11.44 0.91
C ARG A 93 -13.73 -12.44 1.08
N ASP A 94 -13.28 -13.06 -0.01
CA ASP A 94 -12.10 -13.92 0.00
C ASP A 94 -10.80 -13.13 0.19
N PHE A 95 -10.80 -11.85 -0.17
CA PHE A 95 -9.72 -10.90 0.10
C PHE A 95 -9.71 -10.42 1.56
N GLY A 96 -10.79 -10.63 2.33
CA GLY A 96 -10.84 -10.34 3.76
C GLY A 96 -11.65 -9.12 4.19
N MET A 97 -12.57 -8.65 3.33
CA MET A 97 -13.54 -7.62 3.68
C MET A 97 -14.92 -8.20 4.03
N HIS A 98 -15.74 -7.42 4.74
CA HIS A 98 -17.11 -7.76 5.11
C HIS A 98 -18.12 -6.74 4.57
N ILE A 99 -19.33 -7.17 4.21
CA ILE A 99 -20.39 -6.24 3.80
C ILE A 99 -20.86 -5.44 5.02
N ALA A 100 -20.70 -4.12 4.97
CA ALA A 100 -21.27 -3.18 5.94
C ALA A 100 -22.73 -2.88 5.61
N LYS A 101 -23.04 -2.69 4.32
CA LYS A 101 -24.40 -2.49 3.81
C LYS A 101 -24.48 -2.91 2.35
N ARG A 102 -25.65 -3.37 1.92
CA ARG A 102 -25.96 -3.71 0.53
C ARG A 102 -27.34 -3.19 0.15
N THR A 103 -27.43 -2.58 -1.04
CA THR A 103 -28.68 -2.29 -1.75
C THR A 103 -28.74 -3.08 -3.05
N GLU A 104 -29.70 -2.78 -3.92
CA GLU A 104 -29.78 -3.36 -5.27
C GLU A 104 -28.62 -2.91 -6.18
N THR A 105 -28.13 -1.69 -5.99
CA THR A 105 -27.16 -1.04 -6.90
C THR A 105 -25.84 -0.71 -6.24
N GLU A 106 -25.71 -0.80 -4.91
CA GLU A 106 -24.54 -0.36 -4.16
C GLU A 106 -24.18 -1.33 -3.03
N ILE A 107 -22.88 -1.49 -2.76
CA ILE A 107 -22.36 -2.27 -1.63
C ILE A 107 -21.21 -1.50 -0.98
N TRP A 108 -21.25 -1.44 0.35
CA TRP A 108 -20.18 -0.91 1.18
C TRP A 108 -19.50 -2.08 1.89
N TYR A 109 -18.18 -2.16 1.81
CA TYR A 109 -17.38 -3.20 2.45
C TYR A 109 -16.45 -2.58 3.49
N ARG A 110 -16.34 -3.23 4.65
CA ARG A 110 -15.55 -2.79 5.79
C ARG A 110 -14.50 -3.80 6.17
N GLY A 111 -13.45 -3.29 6.79
CA GLY A 111 -12.49 -4.07 7.56
C GLY A 111 -12.94 -4.24 9.02
N TYR A 112 -12.03 -4.80 9.82
CA TYR A 112 -12.16 -4.85 11.28
C TYR A 112 -11.74 -3.54 11.97
N GLY A 113 -11.08 -2.63 11.25
CA GLY A 113 -10.65 -1.32 11.74
C GLY A 113 -11.79 -0.33 12.03
N PRO A 114 -11.43 0.93 12.33
CA PRO A 114 -12.38 1.94 12.84
C PRO A 114 -13.30 2.55 11.78
N ASP A 115 -13.03 2.33 10.48
CA ASP A 115 -13.80 2.89 9.38
C ASP A 115 -15.16 2.20 9.19
N GLN A 116 -16.18 2.98 8.84
CA GLN A 116 -17.50 2.45 8.50
C GLN A 116 -17.46 1.50 7.30
N TYR A 117 -16.60 1.81 6.34
CA TYR A 117 -16.27 1.00 5.17
C TYR A 117 -14.96 1.50 4.58
N VAL A 118 -14.22 0.61 3.93
CA VAL A 118 -12.93 0.84 3.27
C VAL A 118 -13.04 0.72 1.74
N TYR A 119 -14.15 0.16 1.25
CA TYR A 119 -14.43 -0.01 -0.17
C TYR A 119 -15.91 0.23 -0.44
N TYR A 120 -16.21 1.01 -1.48
CA TYR A 120 -17.55 1.24 -2.01
C TYR A 120 -17.62 0.76 -3.46
N ALA A 121 -18.60 -0.10 -3.75
CA ALA A 121 -18.91 -0.57 -5.09
C ALA A 121 -20.30 -0.13 -5.51
N VAL A 122 -20.43 0.38 -6.73
CA VAL A 122 -21.73 0.65 -7.38
C VAL A 122 -21.82 -0.14 -8.69
N LYS A 123 -23.03 -0.59 -9.04
CA LYS A 123 -23.25 -1.35 -10.27
C LYS A 123 -23.10 -0.49 -11.51
N GLY A 124 -22.35 -0.97 -12.50
CA GLY A 124 -22.26 -0.36 -13.84
C GLY A 124 -20.98 -0.76 -14.57
N GLU A 125 -20.70 -0.14 -15.72
CA GLU A 125 -19.42 -0.36 -16.44
C GLU A 125 -18.19 -0.08 -15.55
N LYS A 126 -17.11 -0.87 -15.69
CA LYS A 126 -15.90 -0.71 -14.87
C LYS A 126 -15.43 0.75 -14.89
N LYS A 127 -15.36 1.36 -13.71
CA LYS A 127 -14.89 2.74 -13.58
C LYS A 127 -14.27 3.00 -12.22
N PHE A 128 -13.13 3.70 -12.23
CA PHE A 128 -12.57 4.27 -11.02
C PHE A 128 -13.36 5.52 -10.61
N LEU A 129 -13.83 5.57 -9.37
CA LEU A 129 -14.63 6.67 -8.84
C LEU A 129 -13.89 7.50 -7.78
N GLY A 130 -12.59 7.26 -7.61
CA GLY A 130 -11.72 8.03 -6.72
C GLY A 130 -11.44 7.38 -5.37
N GLY A 131 -10.30 7.75 -4.80
CA GLY A 131 -10.08 7.61 -3.36
C GLY A 131 -10.89 8.65 -2.58
N THR A 132 -11.28 8.32 -1.36
CA THR A 132 -12.03 9.22 -0.48
C THR A 132 -11.24 9.52 0.77
N PHE A 133 -10.96 10.79 0.99
CA PHE A 133 -10.23 11.29 2.14
C PHE A 133 -11.19 11.97 3.14
N GLU A 134 -10.97 11.75 4.43
CA GLU A 134 -11.70 12.47 5.48
C GLU A 134 -11.03 13.83 5.74
N VAL A 135 -11.81 14.92 5.77
CA VAL A 135 -11.31 16.26 6.09
C VAL A 135 -11.60 16.63 7.54
N GLU A 136 -10.79 17.51 8.10
CA GLU A 136 -10.80 17.83 9.54
C GLU A 136 -12.08 18.53 10.02
N SER A 137 -12.75 19.26 9.14
CA SER A 137 -13.96 20.00 9.49
C SER A 137 -14.90 20.21 8.30
N GLU A 138 -16.14 20.61 8.58
CA GLU A 138 -17.07 21.06 7.54
C GLU A 138 -16.52 22.25 6.75
N ALA A 139 -15.77 23.14 7.41
CA ALA A 139 -15.13 24.28 6.74
C ALA A 139 -14.06 23.83 5.73
N GLU A 140 -13.32 22.75 6.03
CA GLU A 140 -12.37 22.14 5.09
C GLU A 140 -13.09 21.48 3.91
N LEU A 141 -14.28 20.89 4.13
CA LEU A 141 -15.11 20.37 3.04
C LEU A 141 -15.62 21.51 2.14
N GLU A 142 -16.07 22.62 2.73
CA GLU A 142 -16.44 23.82 1.99
C GLU A 142 -15.26 24.43 1.22
N LYS A 143 -14.07 24.45 1.83
CA LYS A 143 -12.83 24.88 1.18
C LYS A 143 -12.53 24.00 -0.04
N ALA A 144 -12.61 22.68 0.10
CA ALA A 144 -12.44 21.74 -1.00
C ALA A 144 -13.46 21.96 -2.13
N SER A 145 -14.71 22.29 -1.79
CA SER A 145 -15.77 22.56 -2.78
C SER A 145 -15.53 23.79 -3.67
N ARG A 146 -14.55 24.64 -3.32
CA ARG A 146 -14.17 25.85 -4.08
C ARG A 146 -12.99 25.62 -5.02
N ILE A 147 -12.35 24.46 -4.96
CA ILE A 147 -11.26 24.10 -5.87
C ILE A 147 -11.83 23.90 -7.29
N PRO A 148 -11.16 24.41 -8.34
CA PRO A 148 -11.59 24.16 -9.72
C PRO A 148 -11.75 22.67 -10.02
N GLY A 149 -12.89 22.27 -10.59
CA GLY A 149 -13.22 20.87 -10.84
C GLY A 149 -14.06 20.21 -9.73
N ALA A 150 -14.29 20.90 -8.61
CA ALA A 150 -15.17 20.42 -7.55
C ALA A 150 -16.66 20.43 -7.97
N GLY A 151 -17.35 19.35 -7.62
CA GLY A 151 -18.80 19.27 -7.64
C GLY A 151 -19.44 19.96 -6.43
N LYS A 152 -20.76 19.84 -6.32
CA LYS A 152 -21.49 20.28 -5.13
C LYS A 152 -21.24 19.31 -3.98
N ILE A 153 -21.27 19.82 -2.75
CA ILE A 153 -21.37 18.97 -1.55
C ILE A 153 -22.70 18.21 -1.59
N GLN A 154 -22.64 16.90 -1.35
CA GLN A 154 -23.77 15.99 -1.34
C GLN A 154 -23.87 15.32 0.03
N ASP A 155 -25.07 15.20 0.56
CA ASP A 155 -25.32 14.36 1.74
C ASP A 155 -25.21 12.88 1.35
N LEU A 156 -24.45 12.10 2.12
CA LEU A 156 -24.33 10.66 1.92
C LEU A 156 -25.52 9.87 2.49
N GLY A 157 -26.48 10.56 3.11
CA GLY A 157 -27.78 10.03 3.54
C GLY A 157 -27.69 8.66 4.17
N ASP A 158 -28.15 7.65 3.43
CA ASP A 158 -28.28 6.26 3.85
C ASP A 158 -26.95 5.46 3.84
N ALA A 159 -25.82 6.03 3.43
CA ALA A 159 -24.53 5.35 3.52
C ALA A 159 -24.18 5.04 5.00
N PRO A 160 -23.46 3.94 5.31
CA PRO A 160 -23.05 3.63 6.68
C PRO A 160 -22.30 4.81 7.32
N GLY A 161 -22.79 5.26 8.49
CA GLY A 161 -22.29 6.42 9.22
C GLY A 161 -22.65 7.79 8.64
N GLY A 162 -23.33 7.86 7.49
CA GLY A 162 -23.74 9.12 6.85
C GLY A 162 -22.55 10.01 6.45
N GLY A 163 -22.70 11.32 6.65
CA GLY A 163 -21.71 12.35 6.32
C GLY A 163 -22.03 13.11 5.04
N LYS A 164 -21.07 13.96 4.62
CA LYS A 164 -21.15 14.80 3.42
C LYS A 164 -19.93 14.54 2.54
N LEU A 165 -20.14 14.49 1.23
CA LEU A 165 -19.10 14.22 0.24
C LEU A 165 -19.01 15.35 -0.78
N VAL A 166 -17.80 15.72 -1.17
CA VAL A 166 -17.55 16.48 -2.41
C VAL A 166 -16.57 15.70 -3.28
N THR A 167 -16.88 15.63 -4.57
CA THR A 167 -16.01 14.99 -5.58
C THR A 167 -15.39 16.07 -6.46
N LEU A 168 -14.09 15.98 -6.65
CA LEU A 168 -13.32 16.85 -7.55
C LEU A 168 -12.78 16.04 -8.71
N GLN A 169 -12.54 16.71 -9.83
CA GLN A 169 -11.70 16.22 -10.91
C GLN A 169 -10.32 16.85 -10.79
N ASP A 170 -9.30 16.02 -10.78
CA ASP A 170 -7.92 16.48 -10.91
C ASP A 170 -7.63 16.93 -12.36
N PRO A 171 -6.43 17.48 -12.66
CA PRO A 171 -6.07 17.96 -13.99
C PRO A 171 -6.16 16.94 -15.13
N GLU A 172 -6.20 15.63 -14.84
CA GLU A 172 -6.36 14.54 -15.82
C GLU A 172 -7.76 13.92 -15.78
N GLY A 173 -8.65 14.43 -14.92
CA GLY A 173 -10.02 13.98 -14.80
C GLY A 173 -10.22 12.79 -13.86
N PHE A 174 -9.19 12.37 -13.10
CA PHE A 174 -9.41 11.41 -12.03
C PHE A 174 -10.27 12.03 -10.94
N LEU A 175 -11.15 11.21 -10.38
CA LEU A 175 -11.99 11.64 -9.28
C LEU A 175 -11.23 11.56 -7.97
N VAL A 176 -11.34 12.60 -7.15
CA VAL A 176 -10.86 12.64 -5.76
C VAL A 176 -12.02 13.06 -4.89
N ASN A 177 -12.28 12.32 -3.81
CA ASN A 177 -13.42 12.59 -2.95
C ASN A 177 -12.96 13.05 -1.56
N LEU A 178 -13.68 14.02 -1.00
CA LEU A 178 -13.48 14.51 0.37
C LEU A 178 -14.77 14.29 1.15
N LEU A 179 -14.63 13.77 2.37
CA LEU A 179 -15.70 13.34 3.26
C LEU A 179 -15.59 14.08 4.59
N TYR A 180 -16.73 14.52 5.14
CA TYR A 180 -16.81 15.00 6.51
C TYR A 180 -18.06 14.48 7.22
N GLY A 181 -17.99 14.33 8.54
CA GLY A 181 -19.15 14.06 9.39
C GLY A 181 -19.67 12.62 9.34
N GLN A 182 -18.87 11.66 8.84
CA GLN A 182 -19.21 10.25 8.95
C GLN A 182 -19.05 9.81 10.42
N THR A 183 -20.07 9.15 10.95
CA THR A 183 -20.04 8.64 12.32
C THR A 183 -19.03 7.49 12.44
N PRO A 184 -18.08 7.54 13.38
CA PRO A 184 -17.13 6.43 13.59
C PRO A 184 -17.82 5.13 14.01
N VAL A 185 -17.18 3.99 13.75
CA VAL A 185 -17.63 2.70 14.29
C VAL A 185 -17.09 2.55 15.73
N GLU A 186 -17.86 1.90 16.61
CA GLU A 186 -17.32 1.46 17.89
C GLU A 186 -16.10 0.55 17.68
N LYS A 187 -15.04 0.81 18.43
CA LYS A 187 -13.78 0.08 18.31
C LYS A 187 -14.02 -1.40 18.61
N SER A 188 -13.68 -2.26 17.66
CA SER A 188 -13.64 -3.71 17.82
C SER A 188 -12.36 -4.14 18.54
N GLU A 189 -12.35 -5.35 19.11
CA GLU A 189 -11.11 -5.95 19.59
C GLU A 189 -10.20 -6.28 18.40
N TYR A 190 -8.95 -5.85 18.48
CA TYR A 190 -7.94 -6.17 17.47
C TYR A 190 -7.43 -7.60 17.66
N PRO A 191 -7.00 -8.28 16.58
CA PRO A 191 -6.36 -9.58 16.71
C PRO A 191 -5.13 -9.50 17.63
N GLU A 192 -4.83 -10.60 18.33
CA GLU A 192 -3.63 -10.66 19.18
C GLU A 192 -2.36 -10.62 18.34
N LYS A 193 -1.33 -9.92 18.82
CA LYS A 193 -0.02 -9.86 18.14
C LYS A 193 0.71 -11.20 18.27
N VAL A 194 1.30 -11.68 17.17
CA VAL A 194 2.21 -12.82 17.20
C VAL A 194 3.46 -12.45 18.01
N ILE A 195 3.78 -13.28 19.00
CA ILE A 195 4.99 -13.12 19.81
C ILE A 195 6.09 -14.00 19.21
N TYR A 196 7.15 -13.34 18.74
CA TYR A 196 8.36 -13.98 18.23
C TYR A 196 9.35 -14.27 19.36
N ASN A 197 10.12 -15.34 19.18
CA ASN A 197 11.25 -15.68 20.03
C ASN A 197 12.53 -15.43 19.21
N PHE A 198 13.42 -14.55 19.67
CA PHE A 198 14.73 -14.33 19.06
C PHE A 198 15.79 -15.25 19.70
N GLU A 199 17.01 -15.25 19.18
CA GLU A 199 18.06 -16.21 19.53
C GLU A 199 18.50 -16.12 21.00
N ALA A 200 18.54 -14.91 21.55
CA ALA A 200 18.93 -14.62 22.93
C ALA A 200 17.90 -15.21 23.93
N PRO A 201 18.32 -15.86 25.03
CA PRO A 201 17.41 -16.44 26.02
C PRO A 201 16.39 -15.46 26.61
N GLU A 202 16.79 -14.20 26.82
CA GLU A 202 15.96 -13.10 27.30
C GLU A 202 14.84 -12.71 26.32
N ASP A 203 15.05 -12.94 25.03
CA ASP A 203 14.10 -12.63 23.95
C ASP A 203 13.27 -13.87 23.55
N LYS A 204 13.11 -14.83 24.46
CA LYS A 204 12.24 -16.01 24.29
C LYS A 204 11.04 -16.02 25.26
N PRO A 205 10.15 -15.01 25.23
CA PRO A 205 9.06 -14.88 26.18
C PRO A 205 8.00 -16.00 26.09
N ARG A 206 7.97 -16.75 24.99
CA ARG A 206 6.93 -17.74 24.70
C ARG A 206 7.16 -19.09 25.41
N VAL A 207 7.00 -19.13 26.73
CA VAL A 207 7.14 -20.36 27.56
C VAL A 207 5.83 -21.14 27.64
N ARG A 208 5.82 -22.39 27.15
CA ARG A 208 4.62 -23.28 27.07
C ARG A 208 3.43 -22.64 26.33
N LYS A 209 3.69 -21.65 25.50
CA LYS A 209 2.75 -21.00 24.59
C LYS A 209 3.16 -21.32 23.16
N PHE A 210 2.22 -21.52 22.25
CA PHE A 210 2.52 -21.93 20.88
C PHE A 210 1.74 -21.06 19.91
N ASN A 211 2.38 -20.61 18.83
CA ASN A 211 1.69 -19.92 17.76
C ASN A 211 0.80 -20.95 17.03
N ARG A 212 -0.46 -20.59 16.82
CA ARG A 212 -1.47 -21.37 16.11
C ARG A 212 -2.26 -20.41 15.25
N PHE A 213 -2.49 -20.78 14.01
CA PHE A 213 -3.18 -19.95 13.04
C PHE A 213 -4.45 -20.66 12.55
N THR A 214 -5.47 -19.88 12.24
CA THR A 214 -6.69 -20.36 11.60
C THR A 214 -6.60 -20.03 10.11
N PRO A 215 -6.63 -21.03 9.20
CA PRO A 215 -6.62 -20.77 7.77
C PRO A 215 -7.85 -19.95 7.35
N GLY A 216 -7.65 -19.00 6.43
CA GLY A 216 -8.73 -18.13 5.96
C GLY A 216 -8.20 -16.89 5.25
N PRO A 217 -9.10 -15.98 4.85
CA PRO A 217 -8.71 -14.70 4.27
C PRO A 217 -7.92 -13.85 5.27
N ALA A 218 -6.96 -13.07 4.79
CA ALA A 218 -6.29 -12.06 5.61
C ALA A 218 -7.26 -10.90 5.87
N ALA A 219 -7.74 -10.77 7.11
CA ALA A 219 -8.74 -9.77 7.44
C ALA A 219 -8.18 -8.35 7.22
N VAL A 220 -8.92 -7.52 6.50
CA VAL A 220 -8.55 -6.13 6.22
C VAL A 220 -8.80 -5.27 7.46
N HIS A 221 -7.81 -4.46 7.85
CA HIS A 221 -7.90 -3.46 8.89
C HIS A 221 -8.47 -2.14 8.35
N LYS A 222 -7.68 -1.42 7.54
CA LYS A 222 -8.00 -0.13 6.91
C LYS A 222 -7.52 -0.08 5.46
N LEU A 223 -7.99 0.90 4.70
CA LEU A 223 -7.34 1.33 3.48
C LEU A 223 -6.09 2.14 3.85
N GLY A 224 -4.92 1.77 3.32
CA GLY A 224 -3.67 2.49 3.54
C GLY A 224 -3.43 3.54 2.48
N HIS A 225 -3.31 3.08 1.24
CA HIS A 225 -3.02 3.95 0.10
C HIS A 225 -3.71 3.54 -1.20
N TYR A 226 -3.64 4.44 -2.17
CA TYR A 226 -3.86 4.13 -3.57
C TYR A 226 -2.88 4.92 -4.42
N GLY A 227 -2.74 4.57 -5.69
CA GLY A 227 -1.96 5.41 -6.58
C GLY A 227 -2.40 5.40 -8.02
N LEU A 228 -1.83 6.35 -8.75
CA LEU A 228 -2.19 6.66 -10.12
C LEU A 228 -0.97 6.56 -11.04
N CYS A 229 -1.22 6.04 -12.23
CA CYS A 229 -0.37 6.29 -13.39
C CYS A 229 -0.95 7.52 -14.11
N VAL A 230 -0.10 8.53 -14.34
CA VAL A 230 -0.50 9.85 -14.83
C VAL A 230 0.33 10.27 -16.05
N LEU A 231 -0.24 11.10 -16.93
CA LEU A 231 0.45 11.56 -18.14
C LEU A 231 1.41 12.73 -17.86
N ASP A 232 1.00 13.68 -17.02
CA ASP A 232 1.73 14.90 -16.68
C ASP A 232 2.03 14.92 -15.17
N PHE A 233 3.05 14.15 -14.78
CA PHE A 233 3.47 13.99 -13.39
C PHE A 233 3.71 15.33 -12.66
N PRO A 234 4.48 16.30 -13.20
CA PRO A 234 4.69 17.58 -12.51
C PRO A 234 3.39 18.36 -12.25
N LYS A 235 2.47 18.37 -13.23
CA LYS A 235 1.19 19.07 -13.11
C LYS A 235 0.28 18.41 -12.06
N GLN A 236 0.25 17.07 -12.05
CA GLN A 236 -0.50 16.31 -11.07
C GLN A 236 0.07 16.52 -9.66
N LEU A 237 1.37 16.32 -9.48
CA LEU A 237 2.05 16.54 -8.21
C LEU A 237 1.73 17.93 -7.65
N GLN A 238 1.91 18.97 -8.47
CA GLN A 238 1.60 20.35 -8.08
C GLN A 238 0.15 20.50 -7.63
N TRP A 239 -0.82 19.97 -8.38
CA TRP A 239 -2.22 20.09 -8.03
C TRP A 239 -2.54 19.40 -6.70
N TYR A 240 -2.07 18.18 -6.47
CA TYR A 240 -2.33 17.47 -5.21
C TYR A 240 -1.68 18.18 -4.01
N THR A 241 -0.41 18.59 -4.13
CA THR A 241 0.34 19.17 -2.99
C THR A 241 0.01 20.64 -2.72
N GLN A 242 -0.57 21.37 -3.68
CA GLN A 242 -1.08 22.73 -3.47
C GLN A 242 -2.50 22.76 -2.91
N ASN A 243 -3.32 21.75 -3.21
CA ASN A 243 -4.71 21.73 -2.77
C ASN A 243 -4.90 21.00 -1.44
N PHE A 244 -4.08 19.99 -1.16
CA PHE A 244 -4.22 19.14 0.02
C PHE A 244 -2.93 19.09 0.80
N ASN A 245 -3.01 18.85 2.11
CA ASN A 245 -1.85 18.59 2.96
C ASN A 245 -1.15 17.24 2.67
N LEU A 246 -1.08 16.85 1.40
CA LEU A 246 -0.21 15.77 0.95
C LEU A 246 1.23 16.30 0.82
N ALA A 247 2.17 15.54 1.32
CA ALA A 247 3.59 15.88 1.36
C ALA A 247 4.43 14.69 0.91
N PRO A 248 5.48 14.90 0.11
CA PRO A 248 6.32 13.81 -0.35
C PRO A 248 7.15 13.27 0.80
N THR A 249 7.13 11.95 0.96
CA THR A 249 8.15 11.22 1.71
C THR A 249 9.31 10.89 0.78
N ASP A 250 9.01 10.39 -0.43
CA ASP A 250 10.01 10.05 -1.43
C ASP A 250 9.63 10.50 -2.82
N PHE A 251 10.67 10.83 -3.59
CA PHE A 251 10.65 10.90 -5.04
C PHE A 251 11.48 9.77 -5.63
N LEU A 252 11.02 9.23 -6.75
CA LEU A 252 11.86 8.42 -7.63
C LEU A 252 12.22 9.19 -8.88
N TYR A 253 13.48 9.13 -9.29
CA TYR A 253 14.01 9.85 -10.46
C TYR A 253 14.68 8.95 -11.49
N ILE A 254 14.70 9.40 -12.74
CA ILE A 254 15.53 8.84 -13.80
C ILE A 254 16.64 9.83 -14.20
N PRO A 255 17.83 9.36 -14.60
CA PRO A 255 18.85 10.22 -15.17
C PRO A 255 18.40 10.74 -16.54
N LEU A 256 18.68 12.01 -16.82
CA LEU A 256 18.49 12.63 -18.12
C LEU A 256 19.77 12.50 -18.97
N PRO A 257 19.66 12.47 -20.31
CA PRO A 257 20.83 12.47 -21.20
C PRO A 257 21.74 13.69 -20.99
N ASP A 258 23.05 13.50 -21.15
CA ASP A 258 24.10 14.50 -20.87
C ASP A 258 23.90 15.87 -21.56
N GLU A 259 23.23 15.93 -22.71
CA GLU A 259 22.97 17.20 -23.40
C GLU A 259 22.05 18.16 -22.62
N ALA A 260 21.26 17.62 -21.69
CA ALA A 260 20.42 18.39 -20.75
C ALA A 260 21.18 18.87 -19.49
N SER A 261 22.42 18.41 -19.28
CA SER A 261 23.23 18.71 -18.08
C SER A 261 24.18 19.90 -18.23
N LYS A 262 24.08 20.68 -19.33
CA LYS A 262 24.94 21.84 -19.58
C LYS A 262 24.73 22.93 -18.51
N GLY A 263 25.58 22.92 -17.48
CA GLY A 263 25.71 23.99 -16.50
C GLY A 263 25.53 23.59 -15.02
N THR A 264 25.20 22.33 -14.73
CA THR A 264 25.09 21.81 -13.36
C THR A 264 26.21 20.82 -13.09
N SER A 265 26.86 20.91 -11.92
CA SER A 265 27.95 20.01 -11.49
C SER A 265 27.48 18.59 -11.12
N GLY A 266 26.30 18.18 -11.60
CA GLY A 266 25.68 16.88 -11.37
C GLY A 266 24.89 16.45 -12.62
N LYS A 267 24.72 15.12 -12.78
CA LYS A 267 23.87 14.56 -13.85
C LYS A 267 22.45 15.11 -13.67
N ALA A 268 21.88 15.66 -14.73
CA ALA A 268 20.50 16.13 -14.69
C ALA A 268 19.57 14.93 -14.46
N THR A 269 18.57 15.07 -13.59
CA THR A 269 17.58 14.02 -13.29
C THR A 269 16.18 14.55 -13.55
N LYS A 270 15.22 13.62 -13.66
CA LYS A 270 13.80 13.93 -13.76
C LYS A 270 13.04 13.04 -12.79
N ASP A 271 12.27 13.65 -11.91
CA ASP A 271 11.34 12.96 -11.03
C ASP A 271 10.22 12.31 -11.87
N VAL A 272 9.93 11.05 -11.57
CA VAL A 272 8.96 10.21 -12.30
C VAL A 272 7.94 9.55 -11.38
N ALA A 273 8.17 9.49 -10.07
CA ALA A 273 7.17 9.07 -9.11
C ALA A 273 7.31 9.81 -7.78
N ALA A 274 6.23 9.87 -7.01
CA ALA A 274 6.22 10.42 -5.66
C ALA A 274 5.32 9.58 -4.75
N PHE A 275 5.79 9.33 -3.53
CA PHE A 275 5.04 8.69 -2.45
C PHE A 275 4.72 9.77 -1.41
N LEU A 276 3.43 9.96 -1.12
CA LEU A 276 2.91 11.12 -0.39
C LEU A 276 2.20 10.68 0.89
N HIS A 277 2.66 11.17 2.04
CA HIS A 277 1.95 11.08 3.30
C HIS A 277 0.98 12.26 3.49
N ILE A 278 0.09 12.18 4.48
CA ILE A 278 -0.73 13.31 4.92
C ILE A 278 0.04 14.05 6.00
N ASP A 279 0.49 15.27 5.72
CA ASP A 279 1.19 16.11 6.70
C ASP A 279 0.24 16.52 7.82
N ARG A 280 0.50 15.98 9.02
CA ARG A 280 -0.23 16.25 10.28
C ARG A 280 0.71 16.91 11.32
N GLY A 281 1.79 17.55 10.87
CA GLY A 281 2.81 18.09 11.76
C GLY A 281 3.55 16.97 12.48
N ALA A 282 3.62 17.05 13.81
CA ALA A 282 4.31 16.09 14.65
C ALA A 282 3.60 14.72 14.78
N ASP A 283 2.31 14.64 14.45
CA ASP A 283 1.53 13.41 14.57
C ASP A 283 2.04 12.35 13.56
N PRO A 284 2.44 11.14 14.01
CA PRO A 284 2.90 10.11 13.10
C PRO A 284 1.79 9.62 12.17
N VAL A 285 2.10 9.51 10.88
CA VAL A 285 1.21 9.04 9.82
C VAL A 285 1.87 7.94 9.00
N ASP A 286 1.07 7.16 8.26
CA ASP A 286 1.61 6.17 7.31
C ASP A 286 2.59 6.86 6.34
N HIS A 287 3.71 6.20 6.06
CA HIS A 287 4.75 6.66 5.13
C HIS A 287 4.19 7.22 3.82
N HIS A 288 3.12 6.61 3.30
CA HIS A 288 2.34 7.20 2.23
C HIS A 288 0.89 6.73 2.31
N THR A 289 -0.02 7.59 1.86
CA THR A 289 -1.43 7.24 1.62
C THR A 289 -1.82 7.44 0.16
N PHE A 290 -0.94 8.08 -0.61
CA PHE A 290 -1.15 8.34 -2.02
C PHE A 290 0.18 8.29 -2.74
N PHE A 291 0.22 7.69 -3.92
CA PHE A 291 1.38 7.79 -4.79
C PHE A 291 0.96 8.06 -6.23
N MET A 292 1.88 8.60 -7.02
CA MET A 292 1.68 8.71 -8.45
C MET A 292 2.97 8.47 -9.20
N SER A 293 2.84 7.95 -10.42
CA SER A 293 3.96 7.75 -11.35
C SER A 293 3.61 8.28 -12.74
N GLY A 294 4.58 8.94 -13.38
CA GLY A 294 4.48 9.36 -14.77
C GLY A 294 4.50 8.16 -15.71
N ASN A 295 3.52 8.06 -16.60
CA ASN A 295 3.30 6.91 -17.46
C ASN A 295 2.74 7.34 -18.84
N LYS A 296 2.72 6.40 -19.80
CA LYS A 296 2.15 6.58 -21.14
C LYS A 296 0.63 6.55 -21.15
N THR A 297 0.00 6.04 -20.09
CA THR A 297 -1.45 5.96 -19.94
C THR A 297 -1.87 6.51 -18.59
N ALA A 298 -3.09 7.07 -18.54
CA ALA A 298 -3.72 7.53 -17.30
C ALA A 298 -4.66 6.44 -16.77
N HIS A 299 -4.34 5.86 -15.61
CA HIS A 299 -5.19 4.89 -14.93
C HIS A 299 -4.89 4.80 -13.42
N VAL A 300 -5.81 4.23 -12.65
CA VAL A 300 -5.51 3.86 -11.26
C VAL A 300 -4.54 2.67 -11.26
N HIS A 301 -3.44 2.80 -10.56
CA HIS A 301 -2.44 1.74 -10.46
C HIS A 301 -2.94 0.63 -9.53
N HIS A 302 -3.12 0.93 -8.24
CA HIS A 302 -3.67 0.00 -7.27
C HIS A 302 -4.28 0.72 -6.07
N CYS A 303 -4.96 -0.04 -5.22
CA CYS A 303 -5.31 0.36 -3.86
C CYS A 303 -4.91 -0.73 -2.87
N SER A 304 -4.54 -0.32 -1.66
CA SER A 304 -3.81 -1.16 -0.72
C SER A 304 -4.40 -1.16 0.67
N PHE A 305 -4.57 -2.34 1.24
CA PHE A 305 -5.31 -2.57 2.46
C PHE A 305 -4.44 -3.20 3.52
N GLU A 306 -4.42 -2.60 4.69
CA GLU A 306 -3.59 -3.06 5.80
C GLU A 306 -4.16 -4.36 6.35
N VAL A 307 -3.30 -5.33 6.63
CA VAL A 307 -3.62 -6.58 7.34
C VAL A 307 -2.76 -6.68 8.60
N HIS A 308 -3.13 -7.61 9.48
CA HIS A 308 -2.64 -7.62 10.86
C HIS A 308 -1.12 -7.83 11.01
N ASP A 309 -0.56 -8.81 10.29
CA ASP A 309 0.87 -9.13 10.35
C ASP A 309 1.33 -9.98 9.15
N TYR A 310 2.63 -10.24 9.10
CA TYR A 310 3.25 -11.05 8.04
C TYR A 310 2.69 -12.47 7.92
N ASP A 311 2.46 -13.16 9.05
CA ASP A 311 1.98 -14.54 9.03
C ASP A 311 0.55 -14.60 8.46
N THR A 312 -0.32 -13.67 8.87
CA THR A 312 -1.69 -13.56 8.36
C THR A 312 -1.73 -13.18 6.89
N GLN A 313 -0.86 -12.28 6.43
CA GLN A 313 -0.72 -11.96 5.00
C GLN A 313 -0.31 -13.19 4.18
N HIS A 314 0.68 -13.96 4.66
CA HIS A 314 1.12 -15.17 3.97
C HIS A 314 0.03 -16.25 3.89
N LEU A 315 -0.76 -16.41 4.96
CA LEU A 315 -1.92 -17.31 4.96
C LEU A 315 -3.03 -16.81 4.03
N GLY A 316 -3.26 -15.49 3.97
CA GLY A 316 -4.18 -14.87 3.01
C GLY A 316 -3.76 -15.11 1.56
N HIS A 317 -2.47 -15.01 1.26
CA HIS A 317 -1.93 -15.33 -0.06
C HIS A 317 -2.22 -16.78 -0.44
N GLN A 318 -1.93 -17.74 0.46
CA GLN A 318 -2.21 -19.15 0.22
C GLN A 318 -3.70 -19.42 0.04
N TRP A 319 -4.55 -18.73 0.80
CA TRP A 319 -6.00 -18.79 0.68
C TRP A 319 -6.46 -18.33 -0.70
N LEU A 320 -6.02 -17.16 -1.15
CA LEU A 320 -6.37 -16.61 -2.46
C LEU A 320 -5.85 -17.47 -3.62
N ALA A 321 -4.59 -17.94 -3.53
CA ALA A 321 -4.01 -18.87 -4.49
C ALA A 321 -4.79 -20.19 -4.56
N GLY A 322 -5.18 -20.76 -3.41
CA GLY A 322 -5.96 -21.99 -3.33
C GLY A 322 -7.39 -21.86 -3.90
N LYS A 323 -7.92 -20.63 -3.96
CA LYS A 323 -9.18 -20.29 -4.63
C LYS A 323 -9.01 -20.05 -6.14
N GLY A 324 -7.79 -19.99 -6.65
CA GLY A 324 -7.49 -19.78 -8.07
C GLY A 324 -7.53 -18.32 -8.52
N TYR A 325 -7.42 -17.36 -7.59
CA TYR A 325 -7.24 -15.95 -7.96
C TYR A 325 -5.84 -15.72 -8.58
N THR A 326 -5.70 -14.63 -9.32
CA THR A 326 -4.46 -14.32 -10.05
C THR A 326 -3.61 -13.34 -9.26
N SER A 327 -2.46 -13.82 -8.78
CA SER A 327 -1.44 -12.94 -8.18
C SER A 327 -0.78 -12.08 -9.27
N VAL A 328 -0.49 -10.83 -8.91
CA VAL A 328 0.16 -9.84 -9.79
C VAL A 328 1.67 -9.94 -9.67
N TRP A 329 2.19 -9.99 -8.44
CA TRP A 329 3.63 -9.98 -8.16
C TRP A 329 3.99 -11.08 -7.14
N GLY A 330 3.22 -11.21 -6.06
CA GLY A 330 3.45 -12.15 -4.96
C GLY A 330 3.94 -11.42 -3.71
N ILE A 331 4.34 -12.18 -2.68
CA ILE A 331 4.73 -11.60 -1.39
C ILE A 331 6.16 -11.06 -1.45
N GLY A 332 6.33 -9.81 -1.03
CA GLY A 332 7.63 -9.20 -0.88
C GLY A 332 7.65 -8.12 0.20
N ARG A 333 8.76 -7.38 0.25
CA ARG A 333 8.93 -6.19 1.09
C ARG A 333 9.43 -5.04 0.26
N HIS A 334 8.74 -3.90 0.33
CA HIS A 334 9.15 -2.68 -0.32
C HIS A 334 10.38 -2.05 0.35
N ILE A 335 11.20 -1.38 -0.45
CA ILE A 335 12.25 -0.49 0.09
C ILE A 335 11.60 0.76 0.69
N LEU A 336 10.69 1.39 -0.05
CA LEU A 336 10.00 2.60 0.39
C LEU A 336 8.88 2.25 1.39
N GLY A 337 8.92 2.88 2.57
CA GLY A 337 7.98 2.64 3.67
C GLY A 337 8.02 1.25 4.29
N SER A 338 9.00 0.42 3.92
CA SER A 338 9.25 -0.93 4.46
C SER A 338 8.07 -1.92 4.40
N GLN A 339 6.98 -1.57 3.71
CA GLN A 339 5.74 -2.34 3.72
C GLN A 339 5.96 -3.74 3.14
N LEU A 340 5.44 -4.75 3.83
CA LEU A 340 5.17 -6.05 3.22
C LEU A 340 4.06 -5.87 2.19
N PHE A 341 4.16 -6.51 1.04
CA PHE A 341 3.17 -6.40 -0.03
C PHE A 341 2.70 -7.76 -0.51
N ASP A 342 1.46 -7.85 -1.00
CA ASP A 342 0.92 -8.97 -1.77
C ASP A 342 -0.17 -8.48 -2.72
N TYR A 343 0.12 -8.49 -4.02
CA TYR A 343 -0.73 -7.90 -5.06
C TYR A 343 -1.57 -8.95 -5.80
N TRP A 344 -2.84 -8.60 -6.04
CA TRP A 344 -3.83 -9.44 -6.72
C TRP A 344 -4.63 -8.65 -7.75
N TRP A 345 -5.12 -9.35 -8.77
CA TRP A 345 -6.16 -8.83 -9.66
C TRP A 345 -7.53 -9.09 -9.06
N ASP A 346 -8.36 -8.04 -8.94
CA ASP A 346 -9.78 -8.21 -8.70
C ASP A 346 -10.49 -8.77 -9.95
N THR A 347 -11.78 -9.10 -9.81
CA THR A 347 -12.57 -9.75 -10.86
C THR A 347 -12.82 -8.87 -12.09
N THR A 348 -12.54 -7.58 -12.00
CA THR A 348 -12.63 -6.63 -13.11
C THR A 348 -11.26 -6.14 -13.60
N GLY A 349 -10.17 -6.68 -13.06
CA GLY A 349 -8.81 -6.29 -13.38
C GLY A 349 -8.38 -4.94 -12.80
N ASN A 350 -8.89 -4.56 -11.62
CA ASN A 350 -8.18 -3.58 -10.79
C ASN A 350 -7.12 -4.31 -9.96
N MET A 351 -5.96 -3.68 -9.79
CA MET A 351 -4.94 -4.20 -8.89
C MET A 351 -5.29 -3.82 -7.45
N ILE A 352 -5.21 -4.78 -6.55
CA ILE A 352 -5.44 -4.59 -5.13
C ILE A 352 -4.30 -5.25 -4.34
N GLU A 353 -3.90 -4.62 -3.24
CA GLU A 353 -2.76 -5.03 -2.45
C GLU A 353 -3.18 -5.29 -1.00
N HIS A 354 -2.66 -6.37 -0.39
CA HIS A 354 -2.53 -6.48 1.06
C HIS A 354 -1.17 -5.94 1.46
N TYR A 355 -1.13 -5.10 2.50
CA TYR A 355 0.11 -4.68 3.11
C TYR A 355 0.12 -4.84 4.63
N ALA A 356 1.31 -4.93 5.21
CA ALA A 356 1.54 -4.87 6.65
C ALA A 356 2.91 -4.25 6.95
N ASP A 357 3.16 -3.89 8.21
CA ASP A 357 4.50 -3.49 8.68
C ASP A 357 5.07 -2.27 7.93
N GLY A 358 4.25 -1.22 7.77
CA GLY A 358 4.66 0.05 7.16
C GLY A 358 5.26 1.04 8.14
N ASP A 359 6.22 1.83 7.67
CA ASP A 359 6.86 2.89 8.44
C ASP A 359 5.89 4.05 8.74
N LEU A 360 6.14 4.73 9.85
CA LEU A 360 5.44 5.96 10.23
C LEU A 360 6.38 7.16 10.13
N VAL A 361 5.89 8.25 9.56
CA VAL A 361 6.64 9.48 9.29
C VAL A 361 5.90 10.70 9.85
N ASN A 362 6.59 11.83 9.96
CA ASN A 362 6.00 13.10 10.37
C ASN A 362 6.78 14.28 9.77
N GLU A 363 6.51 15.52 10.23
CA GLU A 363 7.17 16.73 9.72
C GLU A 363 8.71 16.76 9.86
N ASP A 364 9.29 15.94 10.74
CA ASP A 364 10.75 15.84 10.95
C ASP A 364 11.42 14.85 9.99
N THR A 365 10.65 14.04 9.26
CA THR A 365 11.15 13.14 8.23
C THR A 365 11.52 13.94 6.98
N PRO A 366 12.76 13.82 6.46
CA PRO A 366 13.17 14.54 5.25
C PRO A 366 12.49 13.95 4.01
N VAL A 367 12.39 14.75 2.95
CA VAL A 367 12.00 14.27 1.62
C VAL A 367 13.19 13.55 1.00
N GLY A 368 13.03 12.30 0.61
CA GLY A 368 14.07 11.47 -0.02
C GLY A 368 14.00 11.45 -1.54
N TRP A 369 15.14 11.22 -2.19
CA TRP A 369 15.25 10.94 -3.63
C TRP A 369 15.96 9.61 -3.86
N GLY A 370 15.31 8.71 -4.58
CA GLY A 370 15.86 7.42 -5.01
C GLY A 370 15.86 7.26 -6.53
N SER A 371 16.75 6.43 -7.06
CA SER A 371 16.71 6.08 -8.48
C SER A 371 15.51 5.17 -8.77
N ALA A 372 14.75 5.48 -9.82
CA ALA A 372 13.69 4.61 -10.31
C ALA A 372 14.28 3.35 -10.99
N GLY A 373 13.78 2.18 -10.63
CA GLY A 373 14.11 0.90 -11.25
C GLY A 373 13.53 -0.28 -10.49
N ASP A 374 13.48 -1.44 -11.13
CA ASP A 374 12.91 -2.67 -10.54
C ASP A 374 13.60 -3.03 -9.21
N GLU A 375 14.92 -2.85 -9.14
CA GLU A 375 15.74 -3.10 -7.95
C GLU A 375 15.47 -2.11 -6.79
N SER A 376 14.86 -0.95 -7.07
CA SER A 376 14.55 0.04 -6.03
C SER A 376 13.15 -0.10 -5.44
N LEU A 377 12.34 -1.04 -5.94
CA LEU A 377 10.98 -1.25 -5.43
C LEU A 377 10.92 -2.23 -4.26
N ALA A 378 11.77 -3.25 -4.23
CA ALA A 378 11.67 -4.33 -3.24
C ALA A 378 13.02 -4.74 -2.66
N VAL A 379 13.05 -4.92 -1.33
CA VAL A 379 14.19 -5.51 -0.61
C VAL A 379 14.31 -6.99 -0.94
N TRP A 380 13.16 -7.67 -1.00
CA TRP A 380 13.04 -9.07 -1.40
C TRP A 380 11.62 -9.35 -1.89
N GLY A 381 11.48 -10.38 -2.72
CA GLY A 381 10.24 -10.82 -3.32
C GLY A 381 10.51 -11.58 -4.61
N PRO A 382 9.47 -12.04 -5.32
CA PRO A 382 9.59 -12.48 -6.70
C PRO A 382 10.10 -11.34 -7.60
N GLU A 383 10.61 -11.69 -8.77
CA GLU A 383 10.96 -10.71 -9.80
C GLU A 383 9.74 -9.85 -10.15
N VAL A 384 9.91 -8.53 -10.16
CA VAL A 384 8.82 -7.61 -10.50
C VAL A 384 8.40 -7.81 -11.95
N PRO A 385 7.10 -7.93 -12.25
CA PRO A 385 6.66 -7.94 -13.62
C PRO A 385 7.06 -6.63 -14.32
N SER A 386 7.67 -6.71 -15.50
CA SER A 386 8.14 -5.53 -16.25
C SER A 386 7.02 -4.53 -16.62
N TRP A 387 5.76 -4.93 -16.50
CA TRP A 387 4.58 -4.10 -16.75
C TRP A 387 3.96 -3.55 -15.46
N PHE A 388 4.50 -3.84 -14.28
CA PHE A 388 3.89 -3.52 -12.99
C PHE A 388 3.58 -2.03 -12.84
N LEU A 389 4.53 -1.15 -13.25
CA LEU A 389 4.39 0.31 -13.22
C LEU A 389 3.84 0.91 -14.54
N HIS A 390 3.29 0.11 -15.46
CA HIS A 390 2.98 0.52 -16.85
C HIS A 390 1.51 0.43 -17.27
#